data_AF-A0AAP3AQE5-F1
#
_entry.id   AF-A0AAP3AQE5-F1
#
_cell.length_a   1.000
_cell.length_b   1.000
_cell.length_c   1.000
_cell.angle_alpha   90.00
_cell.angle_beta   90.00
_cell.angle_gamma   90.00
#
_symmetry.space_group_name_H-M   'P 1'
#
loop_
_entity.id
_entity.type
_entity.pdbx_description
1 polymer ?
#
loop_
_entity_poly.entity_id
_entity_poly.type
_entity_poly.pdbx_seq_one_letter_code
_entity_poly.pdbx_strand_id
1 'polypeptide(L)'
;MAKTQTRLKAAEFYIENIEATLKEVAEHFKVTEKTVGNWARQDDWEAQRLDFHASPTVIKQRLQQEALNLTEGGKPKFNADAVNKIMAAIDRLEKRADPIVVHKILKDLDNFISEIDPDFAKECTTFHKQFLQHRISLEQ
;
A
#
# COMPACT_ATOMS: atom_id res chain seq x y z
N MET A 1 -0.73 -6.15 28.55
CA MET A 1 0.29 -5.14 28.19
C MET A 1 1.48 -5.80 27.46
N ALA A 2 2.33 -6.61 28.10
CA ALA A 2 3.52 -7.19 27.45
C ALA A 2 3.23 -8.12 26.25
N LYS A 3 2.26 -9.04 26.37
CA LYS A 3 1.89 -9.96 25.27
C LYS A 3 1.36 -9.25 24.03
N THR A 4 0.66 -8.13 24.19
CA THR A 4 0.14 -7.31 23.08
C THR A 4 1.27 -6.60 22.35
N GLN A 5 2.23 -6.05 23.09
CA GLN A 5 3.41 -5.41 22.49
C GLN A 5 4.30 -6.41 21.74
N THR A 6 4.48 -7.63 22.27
CA THR A 6 5.21 -8.70 21.58
C THR A 6 4.51 -9.13 20.29
N ARG A 7 3.17 -9.23 20.30
CA ARG A 7 2.38 -9.53 19.09
C ARG A 7 2.57 -8.48 18.00
N LEU A 8 2.51 -7.19 18.35
CA LEU A 8 2.70 -6.10 17.39
C LEU A 8 4.10 -6.10 16.77
N LYS A 9 5.14 -6.26 17.60
CA LYS A 9 6.54 -6.32 17.12
C LYS A 9 6.81 -7.57 16.26
N ALA A 10 6.19 -8.69 16.61
CA ALA A 10 6.27 -9.91 15.81
C ALA A 10 5.55 -9.76 14.46
N ALA A 11 4.42 -9.03 14.44
CA ALA A 11 3.71 -8.70 13.21
C ALA A 11 4.57 -7.81 12.31
N GLU A 12 5.10 -6.69 12.83
CA GLU A 12 6.02 -5.80 12.11
C GLU A 12 7.19 -6.58 11.53
N PHE A 13 7.89 -7.36 12.35
CA PHE A 13 9.03 -8.14 11.88
C PHE A 13 8.65 -9.14 10.76
N TYR A 14 7.52 -9.82 10.87
CA TYR A 14 7.06 -10.74 9.82
C TYR A 14 6.66 -10.01 8.53
N ILE A 15 5.97 -8.87 8.65
CA ILE A 15 5.46 -8.06 7.55
C ILE A 15 6.60 -7.35 6.80
N GLU A 16 7.63 -6.90 7.51
CA GLU A 16 8.80 -6.22 6.92
C GLU A 16 9.78 -7.19 6.24
N ASN A 17 9.77 -8.47 6.60
CA ASN A 17 10.69 -9.47 6.09
C ASN A 17 9.95 -10.51 5.25
N ILE A 18 9.94 -10.34 3.93
CA ILE A 18 9.15 -11.22 3.04
C ILE A 18 9.50 -12.71 3.14
N GLU A 19 10.76 -13.04 3.42
CA GLU A 19 11.23 -14.42 3.52
C GLU A 19 11.10 -15.00 4.93
N ALA A 20 10.76 -14.17 5.93
CA ALA A 20 10.64 -14.63 7.30
C ALA A 20 9.52 -15.66 7.44
N THR A 21 9.86 -16.76 8.10
CA THR A 21 8.92 -17.82 8.45
C THR A 21 8.32 -17.56 9.83
N LEU A 22 7.09 -18.04 10.06
CA LEU A 22 6.46 -17.94 11.39
C LEU A 22 7.27 -18.66 12.49
N LYS A 23 8.08 -19.66 12.09
CA LYS A 23 9.02 -20.36 12.97
C LYS A 23 10.16 -19.45 13.42
N GLU A 24 10.80 -18.73 12.50
CA GLU A 24 11.86 -17.77 12.84
C GLU A 24 11.32 -16.64 13.72
N VAL A 25 10.12 -16.14 13.44
CA VAL A 25 9.44 -15.15 14.30
C VAL A 25 9.22 -15.73 15.69
N ALA A 26 8.78 -16.98 15.80
CA ALA A 26 8.54 -17.62 17.09
C ALA A 26 9.82 -17.75 17.91
N GLU A 27 10.93 -18.17 17.28
CA GLU A 27 12.25 -18.26 17.90
C GLU A 27 12.77 -16.87 18.32
N HIS A 28 12.64 -15.86 17.45
CA HIS A 28 13.12 -14.50 17.70
C HIS A 28 12.41 -13.82 18.89
N PHE A 29 11.09 -14.01 18.99
CA PHE A 29 10.27 -13.40 20.05
C PHE A 29 10.01 -14.33 21.25
N LYS A 30 10.66 -15.50 21.29
CA LYS A 30 10.56 -16.50 22.39
C LYS A 30 9.12 -16.89 22.70
N VAL A 31 8.32 -17.08 21.66
CA VAL A 31 6.93 -17.55 21.74
C VAL A 31 6.80 -18.86 20.97
N THR A 32 5.71 -19.61 21.18
CA THR A 32 5.51 -20.86 20.44
C THR A 32 5.01 -20.57 19.03
N GLU A 33 5.45 -21.37 18.06
CA GLU A 33 5.00 -21.27 16.66
C GLU A 33 3.48 -21.34 16.53
N LYS A 34 2.82 -22.17 17.35
CA LYS A 34 1.35 -22.23 17.45
C LYS A 34 0.72 -20.88 17.84
N THR A 35 1.37 -20.13 18.73
CA THR A 35 0.88 -18.81 19.16
C THR A 35 1.01 -17.79 18.04
N VAL A 36 2.18 -17.74 17.38
CA VAL A 36 2.44 -16.84 16.24
C VAL A 36 1.52 -17.16 15.07
N GLY A 37 1.35 -18.44 14.73
CA GLY A 37 0.46 -18.87 13.65
C GLY A 37 -1.02 -18.54 13.91
N ASN A 38 -1.45 -18.51 15.17
CA ASN A 38 -2.79 -18.03 15.50
C ASN A 38 -2.93 -16.52 15.35
N TRP A 39 -1.90 -15.74 15.74
CA TRP A 39 -1.90 -14.28 15.52
C TRP A 39 -1.89 -13.92 14.04
N ALA A 40 -1.01 -14.56 13.27
CA ALA A 40 -0.89 -14.35 11.83
C ALA A 40 -2.20 -14.61 11.08
N ARG A 41 -2.96 -15.64 11.48
CA ARG A 41 -4.30 -15.91 10.91
C ARG A 41 -5.37 -14.94 11.40
N GLN A 42 -5.32 -14.50 12.66
CA GLN A 42 -6.33 -13.60 13.22
C GLN A 42 -6.25 -12.19 12.66
N ASP A 43 -5.04 -11.69 12.44
CA ASP A 43 -4.81 -10.32 11.96
C ASP A 43 -4.40 -10.32 10.47
N ASP A 44 -4.43 -11.46 9.80
CA ASP A 44 -4.11 -11.58 8.37
C ASP A 44 -2.72 -11.01 7.98
N TRP A 45 -1.69 -11.40 8.72
CA TRP A 45 -0.32 -10.89 8.52
C TRP A 45 0.22 -11.19 7.13
N GLU A 46 -0.23 -12.27 6.49
CA GLU A 46 0.18 -12.60 5.13
C GLU A 46 -0.31 -11.56 4.12
N ALA A 47 -1.59 -11.18 4.20
CA ALA A 47 -2.15 -10.12 3.36
C ALA A 47 -1.44 -8.78 3.62
N GLN A 48 -1.25 -8.42 4.90
CA GLN A 48 -0.54 -7.19 5.26
C GLN A 48 0.91 -7.17 4.74
N ARG A 49 1.60 -8.32 4.76
CA ARG A 49 2.95 -8.48 4.21
C ARG A 49 2.97 -8.34 2.69
N LEU A 50 2.00 -8.93 2.00
CA LEU A 50 1.85 -8.79 0.56
C LEU A 50 1.59 -7.33 0.20
N ASP A 51 0.68 -6.64 0.90
CA ASP A 51 0.37 -5.23 0.68
C ASP A 51 1.57 -4.31 0.97
N PHE A 52 2.27 -4.55 2.08
CA PHE A 52 3.47 -3.79 2.45
C PHE A 52 4.58 -3.91 1.39
N HIS A 53 4.81 -5.11 0.87
CA HIS A 53 5.83 -5.35 -0.15
C HIS A 53 5.37 -5.13 -1.60
N ALA A 54 4.06 -5.00 -1.84
CA ALA A 54 3.49 -4.59 -3.12
C ALA A 54 3.57 -3.07 -3.33
N SER A 55 4.00 -2.30 -2.32
CA SER A 55 4.24 -0.86 -2.44
C SER A 55 5.30 -0.55 -3.52
N PRO A 56 5.10 0.49 -4.36
CA PRO A 56 6.07 0.93 -5.37
C PRO A 56 7.49 1.14 -4.83
N THR A 57 7.61 1.59 -3.57
CA THR A 57 8.90 1.80 -2.90
C THR A 57 9.67 0.51 -2.70
N VAL A 58 9.01 -0.58 -2.27
CA VAL A 58 9.65 -1.88 -2.05
C VAL A 58 10.03 -2.52 -3.39
N ILE A 59 9.16 -2.41 -4.40
CA ILE A 59 9.47 -2.92 -5.74
C ILE A 59 10.70 -2.21 -6.31
N LYS A 60 10.81 -0.88 -6.10
CA LYS A 60 12.00 -0.10 -6.47
C LYS A 60 13.26 -0.57 -5.74
N GLN A 61 13.18 -0.85 -4.44
CA GLN A 61 14.33 -1.38 -3.68
C GLN A 61 14.79 -2.75 -4.19
N ARG A 62 13.87 -3.65 -4.55
CA ARG A 62 14.23 -4.95 -5.12
C ARG A 62 14.89 -4.84 -6.49
N LEU A 63 14.40 -3.94 -7.34
CA LEU A 63 15.04 -3.64 -8.63
C LEU A 63 16.47 -3.10 -8.43
N GLN A 64 16.70 -2.28 -7.41
CA GLN A 64 18.04 -1.78 -7.07
C GLN A 64 18.98 -2.90 -6.58
N GLN A 65 18.50 -3.79 -5.72
CA GLN A 65 19.27 -4.97 -5.26
C GLN A 65 19.64 -5.90 -6.42
N GLU A 66 18.70 -6.11 -7.34
CA GLU A 66 18.92 -6.92 -8.53
C GLU A 66 19.97 -6.28 -9.47
N ALA A 67 19.92 -4.97 -9.64
CA ALA A 67 20.93 -4.24 -10.40
C ALA A 67 22.34 -4.43 -9.80
N LEU A 68 22.47 -4.37 -8.47
CA LEU A 68 23.74 -4.63 -7.77
C LEU A 68 24.22 -6.08 -7.99
N ASN A 69 23.33 -7.06 -7.82
CA ASN A 69 23.64 -8.48 -8.08
C ASN A 69 24.17 -8.70 -9.51
N LEU A 70 23.59 -8.04 -10.52
CA LEU A 70 24.07 -8.11 -11.89
C LEU A 70 25.46 -7.46 -12.06
N THR A 71 25.74 -6.33 -11.40
CA THR A 71 27.06 -5.69 -11.45
C THR A 71 28.16 -6.53 -10.82
N GLU A 72 27.81 -7.39 -9.86
CA GLU A 72 28.73 -8.34 -9.21
C GLU A 72 28.92 -9.64 -10.00
N GLY A 73 28.31 -9.76 -11.20
CA GLY A 73 28.38 -10.95 -12.04
C GLY A 73 27.38 -12.05 -11.66
N GLY A 74 26.43 -11.74 -10.77
CA GLY A 74 25.32 -12.61 -10.43
C GLY A 74 24.35 -12.81 -11.60
N LYS A 75 23.56 -13.88 -11.53
CA LYS A 75 22.49 -14.15 -12.51
C LYS A 75 21.21 -13.45 -12.11
N PRO A 76 20.39 -13.00 -13.08
CA PRO A 76 19.10 -12.40 -12.78
C PRO A 76 18.18 -13.41 -12.08
N LYS A 77 17.64 -13.01 -10.94
CA LYS A 77 16.66 -13.73 -10.12
C LYS A 77 15.23 -13.49 -10.63
N PHE A 78 14.99 -12.38 -11.34
CA PHE A 78 13.70 -12.08 -11.94
C PHE A 78 13.83 -11.27 -13.25
N ASN A 79 12.77 -11.24 -14.05
CA ASN A 79 12.75 -10.52 -15.33
C ASN A 79 12.46 -9.03 -15.11
N ALA A 80 13.50 -8.20 -15.17
CA ALA A 80 13.40 -6.75 -14.98
C ALA A 80 12.50 -6.05 -16.03
N ASP A 81 12.45 -6.53 -17.27
CA ASP A 81 11.57 -5.98 -18.32
C ASP A 81 10.08 -6.22 -17.99
N ALA A 82 9.75 -7.42 -17.51
CA ALA A 82 8.40 -7.74 -17.06
C ALA A 82 7.99 -6.88 -15.85
N VAL A 83 8.90 -6.69 -14.88
CA VAL A 83 8.65 -5.82 -13.72
C VAL A 83 8.44 -4.37 -14.14
N ASN A 84 9.28 -3.84 -15.04
CA ASN A 84 9.11 -2.48 -15.56
C ASN A 84 7.75 -2.28 -16.26
N LYS A 85 7.29 -3.26 -17.04
CA LYS A 85 5.97 -3.20 -17.69
C LYS A 85 4.83 -3.18 -16.68
N ILE A 86 4.90 -4.01 -15.64
CA ILE A 86 3.90 -4.06 -14.57
C ILE A 86 3.92 -2.74 -13.78
N MET A 87 5.09 -2.26 -13.39
CA MET A 87 5.24 -0.98 -12.68
C MET A 87 4.74 0.20 -13.49
N ALA A 88 5.05 0.26 -14.78
CA ALA A 88 4.52 1.31 -15.66
C ALA A 88 2.99 1.25 -15.78
N ALA A 89 2.39 0.06 -15.72
CA ALA A 89 0.94 -0.09 -15.69
C ALA A 89 0.35 0.36 -14.34
N ILE A 90 0.97 0.02 -13.21
CA ILE A 90 0.58 0.47 -11.86
C ILE A 90 0.68 2.00 -11.76
N ASP A 91 1.80 2.59 -12.16
CA ASP A 91 2.00 4.04 -12.21
C ASP A 91 0.90 4.76 -13.02
N ARG A 92 0.44 4.16 -14.12
CA ARG A 92 -0.66 4.71 -14.93
C ARG A 92 -2.00 4.64 -14.20
N LEU A 93 -2.23 3.60 -13.40
CA LEU A 93 -3.41 3.44 -12.56
C LEU A 93 -3.38 4.40 -11.36
N GLU A 94 -2.24 4.55 -10.69
CA GLU A 94 -2.07 5.42 -9.51
C GLU A 94 -2.06 6.93 -9.86
N LYS A 95 -1.51 7.32 -11.02
CA LYS A 95 -1.48 8.74 -11.45
C LYS A 95 -2.85 9.33 -11.74
N ARG A 96 -3.90 8.51 -11.73
CA ARG A 96 -5.28 8.94 -11.89
C ARG A 96 -6.05 8.54 -10.64
N ALA A 97 -6.26 9.49 -9.74
CA ALA A 97 -7.21 9.30 -8.65
C ALA A 97 -8.58 8.97 -9.26
N ASP A 98 -9.09 7.77 -8.95
CA ASP A 98 -10.38 7.25 -9.41
C ASP A 98 -11.46 8.34 -9.25
N PRO A 99 -12.22 8.68 -10.31
CA PRO A 99 -13.24 9.73 -10.26
C PRO A 99 -14.29 9.48 -9.18
N ILE A 100 -14.56 8.22 -8.83
CA ILE A 100 -15.47 7.83 -7.74
C ILE A 100 -14.88 8.22 -6.39
N VAL A 101 -13.57 8.01 -6.18
CA VAL A 101 -12.87 8.41 -4.95
C VAL A 101 -12.81 9.94 -4.85
N VAL A 102 -12.46 10.62 -5.94
CA VAL A 102 -12.44 12.09 -6.01
C VAL A 102 -13.84 12.66 -5.73
N HIS A 103 -14.90 12.08 -6.32
CA HIS A 103 -16.27 12.50 -6.09
C HIS A 103 -16.67 12.38 -4.61
N LYS A 104 -16.31 11.27 -3.94
CA LYS A 104 -16.59 11.09 -2.51
C LYS A 104 -15.90 12.15 -1.65
N ILE A 105 -14.62 12.41 -1.89
CA ILE A 105 -13.86 13.43 -1.14
C ILE A 105 -14.44 14.82 -1.35
N LEU A 106 -14.79 15.18 -2.59
CA LEU A 106 -15.39 16.49 -2.89
C LEU A 106 -16.77 16.64 -2.23
N LYS A 107 -17.55 15.56 -2.17
CA LYS A 107 -18.85 15.56 -1.47
C LYS A 107 -18.68 15.74 0.04
N ASP A 108 -17.72 15.06 0.65
CA ASP A 108 -17.42 15.21 2.08
C ASP A 108 -16.92 16.63 2.38
N LEU A 109 -16.11 17.22 1.50
CA LEU A 109 -15.68 18.61 1.57
C LEU A 109 -16.87 19.58 1.43
N ASP A 110 -17.75 19.39 0.45
CA ASP A 110 -18.96 20.20 0.26
C ASP A 110 -19.87 20.15 1.51
N ASN A 111 -20.02 18.97 2.11
CA ASN A 111 -20.79 18.80 3.35
C ASN A 111 -20.13 19.54 4.52
N PHE A 112 -18.81 19.42 4.69
CA PHE A 112 -18.07 20.15 5.72
C PHE A 112 -18.20 21.67 5.57
N ILE A 113 -18.06 22.20 4.35
CA ILE A 113 -18.22 23.63 4.09
C ILE A 113 -19.68 24.04 4.37
N SER A 114 -20.66 23.22 4.00
CA SER A 114 -22.08 23.51 4.23
C SER A 114 -22.44 23.63 5.71
N GLU A 115 -21.72 22.96 6.61
CA GLU A 115 -21.91 23.09 8.06
C GLU A 115 -21.40 24.45 8.60
N ILE A 116 -20.46 25.09 7.91
CA ILE A 116 -19.83 26.36 8.30
C ILE A 116 -20.48 27.54 7.58
N ASP A 117 -20.60 27.45 6.26
CA ASP A 117 -21.14 28.46 5.35
C ASP A 117 -21.87 27.79 4.17
N PRO A 118 -23.21 27.66 4.25
CA PRO A 118 -24.03 27.04 3.22
C PRO A 118 -24.01 27.76 1.87
N ASP A 119 -23.88 29.10 1.87
CA ASP A 119 -23.91 29.88 0.63
C ASP A 119 -22.59 29.74 -0.11
N PHE A 120 -21.46 29.76 0.61
CA PHE A 120 -20.15 29.49 0.04
C PHE A 120 -20.01 28.04 -0.47
N ALA A 121 -20.56 27.06 0.25
CA ALA A 121 -20.57 25.66 -0.19
C ALA A 121 -21.21 25.51 -1.58
N LYS A 122 -22.32 26.21 -1.81
CA LYS A 122 -23.04 26.18 -3.10
C LYS A 122 -22.21 26.75 -4.25
N GLU A 123 -21.41 27.79 -4.00
CA GLU A 123 -20.47 28.33 -4.98
C GLU A 123 -19.36 27.31 -5.30
N CYS A 124 -18.77 26.69 -4.27
CA CYS A 124 -17.72 25.68 -4.41
C CYS A 124 -18.19 24.42 -5.16
N THR A 125 -19.39 23.91 -4.88
CA THR A 125 -19.94 22.70 -5.52
C THR A 125 -19.96 22.82 -7.06
N THR A 126 -20.13 24.02 -7.60
CA THR A 126 -20.08 24.25 -9.06
C THR A 126 -18.69 23.98 -9.64
N PHE A 127 -17.65 24.50 -8.97
CA PHE A 127 -16.25 24.26 -9.38
C PHE A 127 -15.84 22.81 -9.17
N HIS A 128 -16.27 22.17 -8.07
CA HIS A 128 -16.01 20.76 -7.81
C HIS A 128 -16.61 19.84 -8.89
N LYS A 129 -17.83 20.13 -9.38
CA LYS A 129 -18.44 19.42 -10.50
C LYS A 129 -17.64 19.58 -11.79
N GLN A 130 -17.21 20.80 -12.11
CA GLN A 130 -16.39 21.06 -13.30
C GLN A 130 -15.03 20.36 -13.22
N PHE A 131 -14.39 20.38 -12.06
CA PHE A 131 -13.14 19.66 -11.81
C PHE A 131 -13.32 18.15 -11.96
N LEU A 132 -14.40 17.58 -11.44
CA LEU A 132 -14.71 16.16 -11.60
C LEU A 132 -14.94 15.78 -13.07
N GLN A 133 -15.66 16.60 -13.83
CA GLN A 133 -15.85 16.40 -15.28
C GLN A 133 -14.54 16.46 -16.04
N HIS A 134 -13.68 17.44 -15.74
CA HIS A 134 -12.35 17.52 -16.31
C HIS A 134 -11.51 16.27 -15.97
N ARG A 135 -11.58 15.79 -14.73
CA ARG A 135 -10.90 14.55 -14.31
C ARG A 135 -11.39 13.32 -15.08
N ILE A 136 -12.71 13.14 -15.23
CA ILE A 136 -13.31 12.05 -16.02
C ILE A 136 -12.85 12.12 -17.48
N SER A 137 -12.76 13.31 -18.08
CA SER A 137 -12.31 13.46 -19.47
C SER A 137 -10.84 13.09 -19.69
N LEU A 138 -10.01 13.11 -18.63
CA LEU A 138 -8.61 12.68 -18.70
C LEU A 138 -8.47 11.15 -18.62
N GLU A 139 -9.54 10.43 -18.30
CA GLU A 139 -9.55 8.96 -18.23
C GLU A 139 -9.91 8.28 -19.56
N GLN A 140 -10.59 9.00 -20.45
CA GLN A 140 -10.88 8.58 -21.84
C GLN A 140 -9.64 8.66 -22.73
#